data_AF-A0A6N7BEK6-F1
#
_entry.id   AF-A0A6N7BEK6-F1
#
_cell.length_a   1.000
_cell.length_b   1.000
_cell.length_c   1.000
_cell.angle_alpha   90.00
_cell.angle_beta   90.00
_cell.angle_gamma   90.00
#
_symmetry.space_group_name_H-M   'P 1'
#
loop_
_entity.id
_entity.type
_entity.pdbx_description
1 polymer ?
#
loop_
_entity_poly.entity_id
_entity_poly.type
_entity_poly.pdbx_seq_one_letter_code
_entity_poly.pdbx_strand_id
1 'polypeptide(L)'
;MFSLGVYGVVTRKNAVMVLMGIELILNSANINFIAFARFGNFGYSGQIAALFVIILAAAEAAIALAIVLNIYKTFANVNVDEIDHLKD
;
A
#
# COMPACT_ATOMS: atom_id res chain seq x y z
N MET A 1 9.77 -6.45 -7.06
CA MET A 1 8.67 -6.26 -6.09
C MET A 1 7.97 -4.93 -6.31
N PHE A 2 8.66 -3.79 -6.23
CA PHE A 2 8.08 -2.46 -6.47
C PHE A 2 7.21 -2.37 -7.73
N SER A 3 7.75 -2.72 -8.91
CA SER A 3 7.01 -2.65 -10.17
C SER A 3 5.81 -3.60 -10.22
N LEU A 4 5.86 -4.73 -9.51
CA LEU A 4 4.72 -5.65 -9.40
C LEU A 4 3.61 -5.06 -8.51
N GLY A 5 3.99 -4.36 -7.44
CA GLY A 5 3.05 -3.60 -6.62
C GLY A 5 2.37 -2.49 -7.42
N VAL A 6 3.14 -1.71 -8.20
CA VAL A 6 2.60 -0.69 -9.11
C VAL A 6 1.67 -1.31 -10.15
N TYR A 7 2.07 -2.42 -10.77
CA TYR A 7 1.21 -3.16 -11.70
C TYR A 7 -0.10 -3.61 -11.02
N GLY A 8 -0.02 -4.10 -9.78
CA GLY A 8 -1.19 -4.44 -8.97
C GLY A 8 -2.12 -3.25 -8.74
N VAL A 9 -1.57 -2.09 -8.37
CA VAL A 9 -2.36 -0.87 -8.16
C VAL A 9 -3.10 -0.44 -9.44
N VAL A 10 -2.42 -0.48 -10.59
CA VAL A 10 -2.99 0.01 -11.86
C VAL A 10 -4.00 -0.98 -12.48
N THR A 11 -3.80 -2.29 -12.31
CA THR A 11 -4.62 -3.30 -13.00
C THR A 11 -5.78 -3.85 -12.19
N ARG A 12 -5.76 -3.65 -10.86
CA ARG A 12 -6.77 -4.24 -9.98
C ARG A 12 -7.90 -3.26 -9.77
N LYS A 13 -9.11 -3.79 -9.97
CA LYS A 13 -10.38 -3.10 -9.79
C LYS A 13 -10.93 -3.23 -8.37
N ASN A 14 -10.63 -4.36 -7.71
CA ASN A 14 -11.01 -4.60 -6.32
C ASN A 14 -10.14 -3.77 -5.38
N ALA A 15 -10.76 -2.96 -4.53
CA ALA A 15 -10.08 -2.07 -3.59
C ALA A 15 -9.08 -2.81 -2.69
N VAL A 16 -9.42 -4.00 -2.19
CA VAL A 16 -8.53 -4.79 -1.34
C VAL A 16 -7.29 -5.24 -2.11
N MET A 17 -7.45 -5.62 -3.39
CA MET A 17 -6.31 -5.98 -4.24
C MET A 17 -5.42 -4.77 -4.57
N VAL A 18 -5.99 -3.57 -4.68
CA VAL A 18 -5.22 -2.32 -4.83
C VAL A 18 -4.38 -2.07 -3.58
N LEU A 19 -4.98 -2.20 -2.38
CA LEU A 19 -4.26 -2.07 -1.11
C LEU A 19 -3.10 -3.06 -1.00
N MET A 20 -3.31 -4.33 -1.37
CA MET A 20 -2.24 -5.32 -1.43
C MET A 20 -1.09 -4.91 -2.38
N GLY A 21 -1.41 -4.22 -3.48
CA GLY A 21 -0.42 -3.64 -4.37
C GLY A 21 0.42 -2.56 -3.68
N ILE A 22 -0.21 -1.67 -2.92
CA ILE A 22 0.45 -0.62 -2.13
C ILE A 22 1.36 -1.23 -1.05
N GLU A 23 0.89 -2.25 -0.33
CA GLU A 23 1.71 -2.96 0.67
C GLU A 23 2.97 -3.59 0.05
N LEU A 24 2.87 -4.14 -1.16
CA LEU A 24 4.03 -4.67 -1.90
C LEU A 24 5.02 -3.57 -2.31
N ILE A 25 4.54 -2.37 -2.64
CA ILE A 25 5.37 -1.20 -2.93
C ILE A 25 6.14 -0.80 -1.67
N LEU A 26 5.45 -0.64 -0.54
CA LEU A 26 6.05 -0.25 0.74
C LEU A 26 7.07 -1.29 1.23
N ASN A 27 6.76 -2.58 1.10
CA ASN A 27 7.70 -3.65 1.45
C ASN A 27 8.96 -3.61 0.58
N SER A 28 8.80 -3.36 -0.72
CA SER A 28 9.94 -3.21 -1.64
C SER A 28 10.80 -1.99 -1.29
N ALA A 29 10.20 -0.88 -0.83
CA ALA A 29 10.94 0.29 -0.37
C ALA A 29 11.74 -0.01 0.90
N ASN A 30 11.18 -0.77 1.85
CA ASN A 30 11.87 -1.19 3.07
C ASN A 30 13.11 -2.02 2.78
N ILE A 31 13.00 -3.00 1.87
CA ILE A 31 14.15 -3.79 1.43
C ILE A 31 15.23 -2.87 0.83
N ASN A 32 14.82 -1.88 0.05
CA ASN A 32 15.75 -0.93 -0.57
C ASN A 32 16.47 -0.08 0.50
N PHE A 33 15.76 0.46 1.49
CA PHE A 33 16.37 1.25 2.57
C PHE A 33 17.40 0.43 3.37
N ILE A 34 17.08 -0.82 3.70
CA ILE A 34 17.99 -1.72 4.42
C ILE A 34 19.21 -2.06 3.55
N ALA A 35 19.00 -2.32 2.26
CA ALA A 35 20.08 -2.60 1.32
C ALA A 35 21.02 -1.39 1.18
N PHE A 36 20.49 -0.18 1.00
CA PHE A 36 21.28 1.04 0.93
C PHE A 36 22.07 1.28 2.22
N ALA A 37 21.46 1.07 3.39
CA ALA A 37 22.19 1.21 4.64
C ALA A 37 23.34 0.21 4.76
N ARG A 38 23.13 -1.04 4.32
CA ARG A 38 24.16 -2.09 4.33
C ARG A 38 25.30 -1.82 3.35
N PHE A 39 25.00 -1.42 2.12
CA PHE A 39 26.02 -1.25 1.07
C PHE A 39 26.65 0.16 1.02
N GLY A 40 25.94 1.17 1.53
CA GLY A 40 26.43 2.55 1.64
C GLY A 40 27.08 2.89 2.97
N ASN A 41 27.17 1.92 3.89
CA ASN A 41 27.80 2.07 5.21
C ASN A 41 27.12 3.13 6.11
N PHE A 42 25.79 3.23 6.04
CA PHE A 42 24.97 4.19 6.82
C PHE A 42 24.50 3.63 8.17
N GLY A 43 25.16 2.57 8.68
CA GLY A 43 24.82 1.96 9.96
C GLY A 43 23.37 1.48 10.04
N TYR A 44 22.61 2.00 11.00
CA TYR A 44 21.23 1.59 11.29
C TYR A 44 20.13 2.48 10.67
N SER A 45 20.50 3.51 9.89
CA SER A 45 19.53 4.48 9.38
C SER A 45 18.47 3.85 8.47
N GLY A 46 18.83 2.85 7.67
CA GLY A 46 17.88 2.15 6.79
C GLY A 46 16.88 1.26 7.55
N GLN A 47 17.32 0.66 8.65
CA GLN A 47 16.49 -0.17 9.53
C GLN A 47 15.49 0.69 10.30
N ILE A 48 15.93 1.85 10.80
CA ILE A 48 15.05 2.82 11.47
C ILE A 48 13.98 3.35 10.50
N ALA A 49 14.38 3.70 9.27
CA ALA A 49 13.43 4.11 8.23
C ALA A 49 12.43 2.99 7.90
N ALA A 50 12.90 1.75 7.74
CA ALA A 50 12.02 0.60 7.47
C ALA A 50 11.02 0.35 8.61
N LEU A 51 11.43 0.48 9.88
CA LEU A 51 10.54 0.35 11.02
C LEU A 51 9.44 1.41 11.00
N PHE A 52 9.78 2.66 10.69
CA PHE A 52 8.81 3.74 10.55
C PHE A 52 7.80 3.46 9.44
N VAL A 53 8.26 2.97 8.29
CA VAL A 53 7.38 2.60 7.16
C VAL A 53 6.46 1.43 7.53
N ILE A 54 6.92 0.44 8.29
CA ILE A 54 6.07 -0.67 8.76
C ILE A 54 4.95 -0.16 9.67
N ILE A 55 5.25 0.78 10.57
CA ILE A 55 4.24 1.40 11.44
C ILE A 55 3.24 2.21 10.61
N LEU A 56 3.73 2.99 9.64
CA LEU A 56 2.88 3.74 8.71
C LEU A 56 1.95 2.82 7.93
N ALA A 57 2.48 1.73 7.36
CA ALA A 57 1.72 0.74 6.60
C ALA A 57 0.61 0.10 7.45
N ALA A 58 0.91 -0.25 8.71
CA ALA A 58 -0.09 -0.79 9.62
C ALA A 58 -1.23 0.21 9.91
N ALA A 59 -0.91 1.49 10.08
CA ALA A 59 -1.90 2.54 10.28
C ALA A 59 -2.73 2.79 9.01
N GLU A 60 -2.08 2.84 7.85
CA GLU A 60 -2.74 2.99 6.54
C GLU A 60 -3.71 1.83 6.28
N ALA A 61 -3.28 0.58 6.43
CA ALA A 61 -4.10 -0.59 6.19
C ALA A 61 -5.37 -0.62 7.06
N ALA A 62 -5.27 -0.18 8.32
CA ALA A 62 -6.42 -0.08 9.22
C ALA A 62 -7.45 0.96 8.71
N ILE A 63 -6.99 2.14 8.31
CA ILE A 63 -7.86 3.21 7.79
C ILE A 63 -8.46 2.79 6.45
N ALA A 64 -7.64 2.27 5.55
CA ALA A 64 -8.07 1.85 4.23
C ALA A 64 -9.11 0.74 4.28
N LEU A 65 -8.91 -0.27 5.14
CA LEU A 65 -9.90 -1.33 5.31
C LEU A 65 -11.21 -0.80 5.91
N ALA A 66 -11.15 0.15 6.85
CA ALA A 66 -12.35 0.80 7.38
C ALA A 66 -13.14 1.52 6.28
N ILE A 67 -12.46 2.20 5.36
CA ILE A 67 -13.06 2.86 4.19
C ILE A 67 -13.69 1.81 3.25
N VAL A 68 -12.95 0.75 2.91
CA VAL A 68 -13.45 -0.33 2.03
C VAL A 68 -14.69 -1.00 2.61
N LEU A 69 -14.72 -1.26 3.92
CA LEU A 69 -15.88 -1.83 4.59
C LEU A 69 -17.09 -0.88 4.59
N ASN A 70 -16.86 0.42 4.73
CA ASN A 70 -17.94 1.41 4.65
C ASN A 70 -18.52 1.47 3.24
N ILE A 71 -17.66 1.53 2.23
CA ILE A 71 -18.05 1.46 0.82
C ILE A 71 -18.87 0.20 0.53
N TYR A 72 -18.40 -0.96 0.99
CA TYR A 72 -19.13 -2.22 0.80
C TYR A 72 -20.51 -2.19 1.46
N LYS A 73 -20.67 -1.56 2.63
CA LYS A 73 -21.98 -1.41 3.27
C LYS A 73 -22.93 -0.51 2.47
N THR A 74 -22.41 0.52 1.81
CA THR A 74 -23.22 1.48 1.04
C THR A 74 -23.57 0.97 -0.36
N PHE A 75 -22.62 0.35 -1.05
CA PHE A 75 -22.74 -0.01 -2.47
C PHE A 75 -22.81 -1.52 -2.74
N ALA A 76 -22.67 -2.37 -1.70
CA ALA A 76 -22.58 -3.83 -1.81
C ALA A 76 -21.47 -4.32 -2.77
N ASN A 77 -20.51 -3.46 -3.11
CA ASN A 77 -19.39 -3.73 -4.00
C ASN A 77 -18.10 -3.13 -3.43
N VAL A 78 -16.97 -3.77 -3.73
CA VAL A 78 -15.60 -3.32 -3.41
C VAL A 78 -14.81 -2.92 -4.66
N ASN A 79 -15.45 -2.91 -5.84
CA ASN A 79 -14.85 -2.46 -7.08
C ASN A 79 -14.79 -0.92 -7.11
N VAL A 80 -13.58 -0.38 -7.23
CA VAL A 80 -13.33 1.07 -7.18
C VAL A 80 -13.85 1.78 -8.43
N ASP A 81 -13.89 1.10 -9.57
CA ASP A 81 -14.34 1.68 -10.84
C ASP A 81 -15.85 1.90 -10.92
N GLU A 82 -16.63 1.18 -10.11
CA GLU A 82 -18.09 1.21 -10.15
C GLU A 82 -18.68 2.28 -9.22
N ILE A 83 -17.86 3.01 -8.48
CA ILE A 83 -18.28 4.06 -7.55
C ILE A 83 -18.04 5.41 -8.22
N ASP A 84 -18.85 5.73 -9.25
CA ASP A 84 -18.68 6.90 -10.10
C ASP A 84 -19.76 7.98 -9.94
N HIS A 85 -20.55 7.92 -8.86
CA HIS A 85 -21.68 8.80 -8.55
C HIS A 85 -21.39 10.33 -8.49
N LEU A 86 -20.13 10.75 -8.65
CA LEU A 86 -19.71 12.15 -8.71
C LEU A 86 -19.34 12.62 -10.13
N LYS A 87 -19.43 11.74 -11.13
CA LYS A 87 -19.29 12.12 -12.54
C LYS A 87 -20.64 12.62 -13.06
N ASP A 88 -20.74 13.93 -13.20
CA ASP A 88 -21.61 14.60 -14.16
C ASP A 88 -20.85 14.80 -15.49
#